data_AF-A0A1U7SVT4-F1
#
_entry.id   AF-A0A1U7SVT4-F1
#
_cell.length_a   1.000
_cell.length_b   1.000
_cell.length_c   1.000
_cell.angle_alpha   90.00
_cell.angle_beta   90.00
_cell.angle_gamma   90.00
#
_symmetry.space_group_name_H-M   'P 1'
#
loop_
_entity.id
_entity.type
_entity.pdbx_description
1 polymer ?
#
loop_
_entity_poly.entity_id
_entity_poly.type
_entity_poly.pdbx_seq_one_letter_code
_entity_poly.pdbx_strand_id
1 'polypeptide(L)'
;AQTWKIPRVFSWLQQEGHLSEEEMARTFNCGIGAALVVSKDQTEQILRDIQQHKEEAWVIGCVVARPEGSSRVKVKNLIESMQINGSVLKNRYLKNHLSVQQKARVAVLISGTGSNLQALIENTQEPDSSAHIVVVISNKAAVAGLDKAERAGIPTRVINHKLYKNRVEFDNAVDRVLEEFSTDIVCLAGFMRILSGPFVRKWNGKMLNIHPSLLPSFKGSNAHEQVLESGVTVTGCTVHFVAEDVDAGQIILQEAVPVKRGDTVATLSERVKLAEHRLFPAALQLVARGSVQLGENGKTCWVKEE
;
A
#
# COMPACT_ATOMS: atom_id res chain seq x y z
N ALA A 1 -4.97 -0.90 41.20
CA ALA A 1 -5.14 0.01 40.06
C ALA A 1 -5.52 -0.84 38.86
N GLN A 2 -6.82 -1.02 38.66
CA GLN A 2 -7.49 -1.50 37.44
C GLN A 2 -8.92 -0.93 37.47
N THR A 3 -9.02 0.37 37.75
CA THR A 3 -10.29 0.88 38.30
C THR A 3 -11.23 1.41 37.24
N TRP A 4 -10.74 1.92 36.10
CA TRP A 4 -11.60 2.36 35.01
C TRP A 4 -11.20 1.74 33.66
N LYS A 5 -12.13 1.75 32.73
CA LYS A 5 -11.94 1.21 31.39
C LYS A 5 -11.27 2.26 30.51
N ILE A 6 -10.03 1.99 30.09
CA ILE A 6 -9.31 2.85 29.14
C ILE A 6 -9.79 2.51 27.72
N PRO A 7 -10.26 3.49 26.92
CA PRO A 7 -10.62 3.25 25.53
C PRO A 7 -9.45 2.70 24.70
N ARG A 8 -9.73 1.73 23.83
CA ARG A 8 -8.70 1.01 23.05
C ARG A 8 -7.82 1.89 22.17
N VAL A 9 -8.32 3.06 21.76
CA VAL A 9 -7.55 4.03 20.97
C VAL A 9 -6.27 4.47 21.69
N PHE A 10 -6.27 4.55 23.03
CA PHE A 10 -5.09 4.94 23.79
C PHE A 10 -4.02 3.85 23.84
N SER A 11 -4.42 2.57 23.84
CA SER A 11 -3.47 1.45 23.70
C SER A 11 -2.81 1.47 22.32
N TRP A 12 -3.58 1.77 21.26
CA TRP A 12 -3.06 1.90 19.91
C TRP A 12 -2.11 3.10 19.77
N LEU A 13 -2.51 4.28 20.25
CA LEU A 13 -1.67 5.49 20.25
C LEU A 13 -0.34 5.26 20.96
N GLN A 14 -0.36 4.56 22.09
CA GLN A 14 0.85 4.23 22.84
C GLN A 14 1.81 3.34 22.03
N GLN A 15 1.28 2.33 21.35
CA GLN A 15 2.08 1.38 20.57
C GLN A 15 2.65 2.00 19.30
N GLU A 16 1.82 2.62 18.46
CA GLU A 16 2.26 3.21 17.18
C GLU A 16 3.13 4.46 17.40
N GLY A 17 2.77 5.28 18.39
CA GLY A 17 3.51 6.48 18.74
C GLY A 17 4.79 6.22 19.53
N HIS A 18 5.08 4.95 19.89
CA HIS A 18 6.21 4.57 20.75
C HIS A 18 6.29 5.42 22.05
N LEU A 19 5.12 5.74 22.61
CA LEU A 19 5.00 6.70 23.71
C LEU A 19 5.30 6.01 25.04
N SER A 20 6.06 6.70 25.89
CA SER A 20 6.33 6.27 27.26
C SER A 20 5.09 6.39 28.17
N GLU A 21 5.09 5.67 29.30
CA GLU A 21 4.02 5.77 30.30
C GLU A 21 3.83 7.21 30.81
N GLU A 22 4.94 7.93 30.98
CA GLU A 22 4.93 9.32 31.43
C GLU A 22 4.31 10.26 30.40
N GLU A 23 4.67 10.12 29.12
CA GLU A 23 4.08 10.91 28.03
C GLU A 23 2.59 10.63 27.87
N MET A 24 2.19 9.35 27.99
CA MET A 24 0.79 8.95 27.95
C MET A 24 -0.01 9.62 29.08
N ALA A 25 0.48 9.49 30.32
CA ALA A 25 -0.17 10.04 31.50
C ALA A 25 -0.23 11.58 31.51
N ARG A 26 0.77 12.23 30.91
CA ARG A 26 0.88 13.70 30.87
C ARG A 26 0.02 14.33 29.77
N THR A 27 -0.13 13.65 28.64
CA THR A 27 -0.68 14.25 27.42
C THR A 27 -2.14 13.85 27.17
N PHE A 28 -2.51 12.63 27.56
CA PHE A 28 -3.81 12.06 27.21
C PHE A 28 -4.66 11.81 28.44
N ASN A 29 -5.95 12.14 28.34
CA ASN A 29 -6.91 11.89 29.42
C ASN A 29 -7.25 10.41 29.62
N CYS A 30 -6.84 9.53 28.70
CA CYS A 30 -7.02 8.08 28.78
C CYS A 30 -8.48 7.66 29.08
N GLY A 31 -9.44 8.39 28.52
CA GLY A 31 -10.89 8.14 28.67
C GLY A 31 -11.56 8.82 29.86
N ILE A 32 -10.83 9.58 30.68
CA ILE A 32 -11.42 10.33 31.78
C ILE A 32 -12.01 11.64 31.24
N GLY A 33 -13.35 11.76 31.30
CA GLY A 33 -14.06 12.98 30.91
C GLY A 33 -14.19 14.00 32.04
N ALA A 34 -14.36 13.52 33.27
CA ALA A 34 -14.48 14.34 34.48
C ALA A 34 -13.92 13.60 35.71
N ALA A 35 -13.55 14.35 36.75
CA ALA A 35 -13.10 13.80 38.02
C ALA A 35 -13.78 14.54 39.19
N LEU A 36 -14.37 13.78 40.11
CA LEU A 36 -14.95 14.30 41.35
C LEU A 36 -14.05 13.92 42.53
N VAL A 37 -13.83 14.86 43.45
CA VAL A 37 -13.13 14.60 44.72
C VAL A 37 -14.16 14.58 45.84
N VAL A 38 -14.28 13.44 46.50
CA VAL A 38 -15.33 13.18 47.49
C VAL A 38 -14.72 12.59 48.76
N SER A 39 -15.45 12.65 49.87
CA SER A 39 -15.01 11.97 51.09
C SER A 39 -15.09 10.45 50.92
N LYS A 40 -14.18 9.72 51.56
CA LYS A 40 -14.04 8.27 51.35
C LYS A 40 -15.34 7.51 51.68
N ASP A 41 -16.04 7.95 52.72
CA ASP A 41 -17.33 7.43 53.20
C ASP A 41 -18.49 7.65 52.22
N GLN A 42 -18.40 8.64 51.31
CA GLN A 42 -19.43 8.91 50.31
C GLN A 42 -19.22 8.18 48.97
N THR A 43 -18.06 7.55 48.77
CA THR A 43 -17.64 6.97 47.48
C THR A 43 -18.67 6.01 46.88
N GLU A 44 -19.15 5.04 47.67
CA GLU A 44 -20.08 4.01 47.17
C GLU A 44 -21.45 4.60 46.82
N GLN A 45 -21.92 5.56 47.60
CA GLN A 45 -23.20 6.22 47.35
C GLN A 45 -23.16 7.00 46.04
N ILE A 46 -22.12 7.81 45.85
CA ILE A 46 -21.97 8.65 44.66
C ILE A 46 -21.81 7.80 43.39
N LEU A 47 -21.07 6.68 43.46
CA LEU A 47 -20.98 5.75 42.32
C LEU A 47 -22.34 5.19 41.93
N ARG A 48 -23.17 4.79 42.93
CA ARG A 48 -24.53 4.30 42.67
C ARG A 48 -25.40 5.38 42.04
N ASP A 49 -25.32 6.61 42.55
CA ASP A 49 -26.11 7.74 42.03
C ASP A 49 -25.75 8.04 40.57
N ILE A 50 -24.46 8.06 40.21
CA ILE A 50 -24.02 8.28 38.82
C ILE A 50 -24.50 7.14 37.90
N GLN A 51 -24.40 5.90 38.36
CA GLN A 51 -24.84 4.73 37.59
C GLN A 51 -26.36 4.70 37.38
N GLN A 52 -27.16 5.23 38.32
CA GLN A 52 -28.62 5.39 38.13
C GLN A 52 -28.95 6.34 36.97
N HIS A 53 -28.08 7.30 36.67
CA HIS A 53 -28.20 8.20 35.52
C HIS A 53 -27.62 7.63 34.22
N LYS A 54 -27.28 6.32 34.18
CA LYS A 54 -26.70 5.61 33.02
C LYS A 54 -25.32 6.12 32.58
N GLU A 55 -24.58 6.77 33.48
CA GLU A 55 -23.21 7.17 33.24
C GLU A 55 -22.23 6.16 33.86
N GLU A 56 -21.08 5.96 33.23
CA GLU A 56 -20.02 5.09 33.76
C GLU A 56 -19.11 5.89 34.72
N ALA A 57 -18.87 5.36 35.91
CA ALA A 57 -18.01 5.98 36.92
C ALA A 57 -17.19 4.96 37.70
N TRP A 58 -16.00 5.37 38.11
CA TRP A 58 -15.02 4.51 38.77
C TRP A 58 -14.18 5.28 39.80
N VAL A 59 -13.68 4.57 40.80
CA VAL A 59 -12.69 5.13 41.75
C VAL A 59 -11.31 5.14 41.11
N ILE A 60 -10.90 6.26 40.53
CA ILE A 60 -9.62 6.32 39.79
C ILE A 60 -8.37 6.50 40.69
N GLY A 61 -8.52 6.97 41.93
CA GLY A 61 -7.40 7.18 42.84
C GLY A 61 -7.80 7.79 44.19
N CYS A 62 -6.80 8.28 44.94
CA CYS A 62 -6.99 8.99 46.19
C CYS A 62 -6.19 10.30 46.22
N VAL A 63 -6.70 11.29 46.95
CA VAL A 63 -5.99 12.53 47.24
C VAL A 63 -5.28 12.39 48.57
N VAL A 64 -3.98 12.72 48.60
CA VAL A 64 -3.15 12.66 49.80
C VAL A 64 -2.45 13.99 50.02
N ALA A 65 -2.06 14.28 51.26
CA ALA A 65 -1.20 15.43 51.55
C ALA A 65 0.10 15.30 50.73
N ARG A 66 0.49 16.37 50.02
CA ARG A 66 1.64 16.35 49.12
C ARG A 66 2.95 16.55 49.90
N PRO A 67 3.88 15.58 49.91
CA PRO A 67 5.22 15.79 50.45
C PRO A 67 5.99 16.86 49.66
N GLU A 68 6.85 17.61 50.33
CA GLU A 68 7.70 18.63 49.71
C GLU A 68 8.62 17.99 48.65
N GLY A 69 8.69 18.58 47.45
CA GLY A 69 9.48 18.06 46.33
C GLY A 69 8.84 16.91 45.52
N SER A 70 7.63 16.45 45.83
CA SER A 70 6.95 15.39 45.08
C SER A 70 6.07 15.88 43.91
N SER A 71 5.81 15.02 42.93
CA SER A 71 4.95 15.32 41.78
C SER A 71 3.49 15.58 42.21
N ARG A 72 2.78 16.46 41.48
CA ARG A 72 1.36 16.78 41.77
C ARG A 72 0.43 15.60 41.52
N VAL A 73 0.79 14.72 40.60
CA VAL A 73 0.04 13.51 40.23
C VAL A 73 1.05 12.37 40.11
N LYS A 74 0.69 11.19 40.63
CA LYS A 74 1.44 9.95 40.45
C LYS A 74 0.53 8.89 39.88
N VAL A 75 0.71 8.60 38.59
CA VAL A 75 0.02 7.50 37.91
C VAL A 75 0.84 6.23 38.11
N LYS A 76 0.16 5.10 38.32
CA LYS A 76 0.79 3.78 38.49
C LYS A 76 0.09 2.77 37.60
N ASN A 77 0.87 1.91 36.93
CA ASN A 77 0.39 0.75 36.17
C ASN A 77 -0.55 1.14 35.02
N LEU A 78 -0.32 2.30 34.38
CA LEU A 78 -1.14 2.77 33.27
C LEU A 78 -0.97 1.87 32.05
N ILE A 79 0.28 1.51 31.72
CA ILE A 79 0.58 0.61 30.59
C ILE A 79 0.00 -0.78 30.82
N GLU A 80 0.15 -1.32 32.02
CA GLU A 80 -0.45 -2.62 32.39
C GLU A 80 -1.98 -2.58 32.20
N SER A 81 -2.64 -1.50 32.63
CA SER A 81 -4.08 -1.29 32.46
C SER A 81 -4.50 -1.16 30.98
N MET A 82 -3.65 -0.58 30.13
CA MET A 82 -3.86 -0.51 28.67
C MET A 82 -3.66 -1.87 28.00
N GLN A 83 -2.70 -2.68 28.46
CA GLN A 83 -2.39 -4.00 27.92
C GLN A 83 -3.41 -5.08 28.33
N ILE A 84 -4.01 -4.99 29.52
CA ILE A 84 -5.10 -5.89 29.94
C ILE A 84 -6.31 -5.72 29.02
N ASN A 85 -6.68 -4.47 28.69
CA ASN A 85 -7.72 -4.16 27.69
C ASN A 85 -7.28 -4.52 26.26
N GLY A 86 -5.98 -4.57 26.01
CA GLY A 86 -5.36 -5.05 24.78
C GLY A 86 -5.33 -6.57 24.63
N SER A 87 -5.41 -7.36 25.71
CA SER A 87 -5.42 -8.83 25.61
C SER A 87 -6.65 -9.38 24.87
N VAL A 88 -7.73 -8.60 24.82
CA VAL A 88 -8.94 -8.86 24.01
C VAL A 88 -8.75 -8.50 22.52
N LEU A 89 -7.65 -7.82 22.14
CA LEU A 89 -7.24 -7.66 20.73
C LEU A 89 -6.71 -8.97 20.11
N LYS A 90 -6.61 -10.06 20.88
CA LYS A 90 -6.44 -11.41 20.32
C LYS A 90 -7.69 -11.93 19.60
N ASN A 91 -8.85 -11.28 19.74
CA ASN A 91 -10.03 -11.64 18.98
C ASN A 91 -10.02 -11.03 17.57
N ARG A 92 -10.00 -11.94 16.60
CA ARG A 92 -10.02 -11.79 15.13
C ARG A 92 -10.98 -10.70 14.60
N TYR A 93 -12.01 -10.34 15.38
CA TYR A 93 -13.08 -9.40 15.01
C TYR A 93 -12.66 -7.92 14.89
N LEU A 94 -11.66 -7.42 15.64
CA LEU A 94 -11.20 -6.02 15.45
C LEU A 94 -10.00 -5.87 14.50
N LYS A 95 -9.31 -6.96 14.16
CA LYS A 95 -8.30 -6.93 13.09
C LYS A 95 -8.91 -6.57 11.73
N ASN A 96 -10.18 -6.90 11.50
CA ASN A 96 -10.86 -6.62 10.23
C ASN A 96 -11.43 -5.20 10.12
N HIS A 97 -11.64 -4.49 11.24
CA HIS A 97 -12.28 -3.16 11.21
C HIS A 97 -11.36 -1.98 11.49
N LEU A 98 -10.12 -2.23 11.96
CA LEU A 98 -9.12 -1.18 12.23
C LEU A 98 -7.75 -1.51 11.63
N SER A 99 -7.64 -2.52 10.76
CA SER A 99 -6.45 -2.65 9.92
C SER A 99 -6.45 -1.48 8.94
N VAL A 100 -5.59 -0.50 9.17
CA VAL A 100 -4.95 0.18 8.05
C VAL A 100 -4.23 -0.95 7.32
N GLN A 101 -4.84 -1.49 6.27
CA GLN A 101 -4.16 -2.45 5.42
C GLN A 101 -2.88 -1.76 4.95
N GLN A 102 -1.73 -2.23 5.43
CA GLN A 102 -0.46 -1.62 5.12
C GLN A 102 -0.32 -1.63 3.60
N LYS A 103 -0.31 -0.45 2.99
CA LYS A 103 -0.27 -0.32 1.54
C LYS A 103 0.99 -1.01 1.02
N ALA A 104 0.85 -1.88 0.03
CA ALA A 104 1.97 -2.53 -0.63
C ALA A 104 2.90 -1.47 -1.22
N ARG A 105 4.21 -1.61 -1.01
CA ARG A 105 5.23 -0.68 -1.49
C ARG A 105 5.52 -0.98 -2.96
N VAL A 106 5.24 -0.02 -3.84
CA VAL A 106 5.33 -0.19 -5.28
C VAL A 106 6.52 0.57 -5.85
N ALA A 107 7.35 -0.10 -6.63
CA ALA A 107 8.31 0.55 -7.51
C ALA A 107 7.79 0.57 -8.95
N VAL A 108 7.90 1.70 -9.64
CA VAL A 108 7.51 1.82 -11.04
C VAL A 108 8.74 2.03 -11.93
N LEU A 109 8.92 1.16 -12.91
CA LEU A 109 10.02 1.22 -13.87
C LEU A 109 9.53 1.82 -15.20
N ILE A 110 10.25 2.81 -15.72
CA ILE A 110 9.85 3.57 -16.92
C ILE A 110 11.00 3.82 -17.90
N SER A 111 10.69 4.07 -19.17
CA SER A 111 11.68 4.45 -20.20
C SER A 111 11.32 5.70 -21.01
N GLY A 112 10.25 6.42 -20.66
CA GLY A 112 9.73 7.50 -21.50
C GLY A 112 8.67 8.38 -20.83
N THR A 113 7.60 8.68 -21.55
CA THR A 113 6.61 9.72 -21.18
C THR A 113 5.84 9.45 -19.89
N GLY A 114 5.76 8.20 -19.44
CA GLY A 114 5.13 7.84 -18.17
C GLY A 114 3.63 8.14 -18.12
N SER A 115 2.86 7.85 -19.19
CA SER A 115 1.39 7.99 -19.16
C SER A 115 0.76 6.99 -18.19
N ASN A 116 1.18 5.72 -18.23
CA ASN A 116 0.76 4.71 -17.25
C ASN A 116 1.23 5.03 -15.84
N LEU A 117 2.44 5.58 -15.67
CA LEU A 117 2.91 6.05 -14.37
C LEU A 117 1.96 7.09 -13.78
N GLN A 118 1.49 8.06 -14.57
CA GLN A 118 0.55 9.08 -14.11
C GLN A 118 -0.76 8.45 -13.57
N ALA A 119 -1.33 7.49 -14.31
CA ALA A 119 -2.53 6.78 -13.87
C ALA A 119 -2.32 5.98 -12.58
N LEU A 120 -1.14 5.37 -12.41
CA LEU A 120 -0.78 4.67 -11.17
C LEU A 120 -0.60 5.65 -9.99
N ILE A 121 0.00 6.83 -10.22
CA ILE A 121 0.14 7.88 -9.19
C ILE A 121 -1.23 8.31 -8.69
N GLU A 122 -2.14 8.67 -9.61
CA GLU A 122 -3.49 9.11 -9.29
C GLU A 122 -4.23 8.05 -8.47
N ASN A 123 -4.20 6.79 -8.92
CA ASN A 123 -4.88 5.70 -8.21
C ASN A 123 -4.28 5.44 -6.82
N THR A 124 -2.96 5.52 -6.64
CA THR A 124 -2.33 5.24 -5.33
C THR A 124 -2.50 6.36 -4.30
N GLN A 125 -2.91 7.54 -4.75
CA GLN A 125 -3.28 8.66 -3.87
C GLN A 125 -4.71 8.53 -3.32
N GLU A 126 -5.55 7.68 -3.90
CA GLU A 126 -6.91 7.46 -3.40
C GLU A 126 -6.90 6.86 -1.97
N PRO A 127 -7.83 7.26 -1.10
CA PRO A 127 -7.87 6.80 0.30
C PRO A 127 -8.01 5.29 0.45
N ASP A 128 -8.71 4.63 -0.47
CA ASP A 128 -8.96 3.18 -0.45
C ASP A 128 -7.88 2.37 -1.18
N SER A 129 -6.90 3.03 -1.80
CA SER A 129 -5.81 2.32 -2.48
C SER A 129 -5.02 1.47 -1.49
N SER A 130 -4.70 0.25 -1.91
CA SER A 130 -3.91 -0.70 -1.13
C SER A 130 -2.45 -0.71 -1.57
N ALA A 131 -2.05 0.23 -2.42
CA ALA A 131 -0.72 0.38 -2.97
C ALA A 131 -0.20 1.80 -2.74
N HIS A 132 1.12 1.93 -2.54
CA HIS A 132 1.80 3.20 -2.40
C HIS A 132 3.11 3.18 -3.20
N ILE A 133 3.29 4.13 -4.13
CA ILE A 133 4.51 4.20 -4.94
C ILE A 133 5.65 4.79 -4.10
N VAL A 134 6.68 3.97 -3.84
CA VAL A 134 7.84 4.34 -3.03
C VAL A 134 9.02 4.86 -3.85
N VAL A 135 9.13 4.45 -5.13
CA VAL A 135 10.20 4.90 -6.02
C VAL A 135 9.80 4.76 -7.50
N VAL A 136 10.27 5.69 -8.32
CA VAL A 136 10.25 5.57 -9.78
C VAL A 136 11.67 5.43 -10.31
N ILE A 137 11.92 4.35 -11.05
CA ILE A 137 13.24 4.06 -11.64
C ILE A 137 13.15 4.22 -13.15
N SER A 138 14.02 5.04 -13.75
CA SER A 138 14.16 5.10 -15.21
C SER A 138 15.52 4.61 -15.69
N ASN A 139 15.52 3.90 -16.82
CA ASN A 139 16.75 3.52 -17.50
C ASN A 139 17.29 4.61 -18.45
N LYS A 140 16.60 5.76 -18.54
CA LYS A 140 16.98 6.94 -19.33
C LYS A 140 16.87 8.19 -18.46
N ALA A 141 17.83 9.08 -18.59
CA ALA A 141 17.72 10.40 -17.97
C ALA A 141 16.76 11.30 -18.78
N ALA A 142 16.29 12.39 -18.17
CA ALA A 142 15.52 13.45 -18.83
C ALA A 142 14.28 12.94 -19.62
N VAL A 143 13.53 12.02 -19.01
CA VAL A 143 12.24 11.57 -19.56
C VAL A 143 11.09 12.20 -18.77
N ALA A 144 10.01 12.58 -19.46
CA ALA A 144 8.87 13.26 -18.84
C ALA A 144 8.18 12.45 -17.71
N GLY A 145 8.37 11.13 -17.66
CA GLY A 145 7.89 10.32 -16.54
C GLY A 145 8.61 10.63 -15.21
N LEU A 146 9.87 11.06 -15.24
CA LEU A 146 10.59 11.48 -14.03
C LEU A 146 10.00 12.79 -13.49
N ASP A 147 9.74 13.76 -14.37
CA ASP A 147 9.11 15.04 -13.99
C ASP A 147 7.74 14.83 -13.31
N LYS A 148 6.97 13.84 -13.79
CA LYS A 148 5.67 13.47 -13.18
C LYS A 148 5.85 12.89 -11.77
N ALA A 149 6.83 12.01 -11.58
CA ALA A 149 7.13 11.44 -10.28
C ALA A 149 7.56 12.52 -9.28
N GLU A 150 8.45 13.42 -9.70
CA GLU A 150 8.94 14.53 -8.87
C GLU A 150 7.82 15.49 -8.47
N ARG A 151 6.92 15.84 -9.41
CA ARG A 151 5.72 16.65 -9.12
C ARG A 151 4.79 15.99 -8.11
N ALA A 152 4.74 14.65 -8.09
CA ALA A 152 3.97 13.88 -7.12
C ALA A 152 4.71 13.65 -5.79
N GLY A 153 5.92 14.18 -5.63
CA GLY A 153 6.74 14.00 -4.42
C GLY A 153 7.33 12.59 -4.28
N ILE A 154 7.40 11.82 -5.37
CA ILE A 154 7.89 10.44 -5.36
C ILE A 154 9.40 10.43 -5.67
N PRO A 155 10.22 9.74 -4.87
CA PRO A 155 11.65 9.59 -5.14
C PRO A 155 11.94 9.00 -6.51
N THR A 156 12.92 9.58 -7.22
CA THR A 156 13.37 9.10 -8.53
C THR A 156 14.79 8.54 -8.47
N ARG A 157 15.07 7.56 -9.34
CA ARG A 157 16.40 7.02 -9.61
C ARG A 157 16.59 6.82 -11.11
N VAL A 158 17.74 7.22 -11.63
CA VAL A 158 18.14 6.96 -13.02
C VAL A 158 19.26 5.94 -13.04
N ILE A 159 19.02 4.80 -13.69
CA ILE A 159 20.00 3.72 -13.82
C ILE A 159 20.24 3.49 -15.31
N ASN A 160 21.26 4.13 -15.87
CA ASN A 160 21.53 4.02 -17.29
C ASN A 160 22.12 2.65 -17.63
N HIS A 161 21.29 1.79 -18.24
CA HIS A 161 21.67 0.44 -18.69
C HIS A 161 22.91 0.38 -19.60
N LYS A 162 23.29 1.48 -20.28
CA LYS A 162 24.50 1.55 -21.11
C LYS A 162 25.81 1.61 -20.30
N LEU A 163 25.73 1.87 -18.99
CA LEU A 163 26.88 1.93 -18.10
C LEU A 163 27.27 0.57 -17.50
N TYR A 164 26.52 -0.49 -17.83
CA TYR A 164 26.73 -1.84 -17.30
C TYR A 164 27.17 -2.77 -18.42
N LYS A 165 28.01 -3.77 -18.11
CA LYS A 165 28.60 -4.65 -19.11
C LYS A 165 27.56 -5.59 -19.73
N ASN A 166 26.58 -5.98 -18.94
CA ASN A 166 25.54 -6.93 -19.32
C ASN A 166 24.25 -6.65 -18.56
N ARG A 167 23.20 -7.37 -18.96
CA ARG A 167 21.85 -7.23 -18.40
C ARG A 167 21.79 -7.57 -16.91
N VAL A 168 22.51 -8.61 -16.47
CA VAL A 168 22.50 -9.06 -15.07
C VAL A 168 23.08 -7.97 -14.16
N GLU A 169 24.18 -7.33 -14.56
CA GLU A 169 24.76 -6.22 -13.79
C GLU A 169 23.81 -5.02 -13.70
N PHE A 170 23.12 -4.69 -14.80
CA PHE A 170 22.11 -3.63 -14.81
C PHE A 170 20.93 -3.97 -13.88
N ASP A 171 20.39 -5.18 -13.99
CA ASP A 171 19.26 -5.63 -13.18
C ASP A 171 19.62 -5.69 -11.69
N ASN A 172 20.84 -6.10 -11.33
CA ASN A 172 21.32 -6.07 -9.95
C ASN A 172 21.42 -4.64 -9.40
N ALA A 173 21.69 -3.65 -10.23
CA ALA A 173 21.66 -2.25 -9.80
C ALA A 173 20.24 -1.75 -9.56
N VAL A 174 19.29 -2.15 -10.42
CA VAL A 174 17.86 -1.90 -10.21
C VAL A 174 17.37 -2.55 -8.92
N ASP A 175 17.70 -3.83 -8.73
CA ASP A 175 17.31 -4.64 -7.59
C ASP A 175 17.77 -4.06 -6.25
N ARG A 176 19.00 -3.53 -6.18
CA ARG A 176 19.49 -2.83 -4.96
C ARG A 176 18.63 -1.63 -4.59
N VAL A 177 18.14 -0.87 -5.57
CA VAL A 177 17.21 0.24 -5.31
C VAL A 177 15.85 -0.31 -4.85
N LEU A 178 15.36 -1.39 -5.45
CA LEU A 178 14.12 -2.03 -5.01
C LEU A 178 14.20 -2.47 -3.54
N GLU A 179 15.34 -3.02 -3.11
CA GLU A 179 15.63 -3.38 -1.73
C GLU A 179 15.77 -2.16 -0.79
N GLU A 180 16.50 -1.12 -1.21
CA GLU A 180 16.63 0.17 -0.49
C GLU A 180 15.25 0.74 -0.13
N PHE A 181 14.30 0.62 -1.06
CA PHE A 181 12.93 1.08 -0.89
C PHE A 181 11.96 0.00 -0.40
N SER A 182 12.47 -1.14 0.10
CA SER A 182 11.69 -2.29 0.61
C SER A 182 10.46 -2.59 -0.25
N THR A 183 10.67 -2.71 -1.57
CA THR A 183 9.60 -2.85 -2.54
C THR A 183 8.90 -4.20 -2.41
N ASP A 184 7.58 -4.21 -2.46
CA ASP A 184 6.74 -5.42 -2.47
C ASP A 184 6.32 -5.79 -3.89
N ILE A 185 5.99 -4.79 -4.73
CA ILE A 185 5.48 -4.97 -6.09
C ILE A 185 6.25 -4.08 -7.07
N VAL A 186 6.60 -4.62 -8.24
CA VAL A 186 7.27 -3.90 -9.32
C VAL A 186 6.29 -3.73 -10.50
N CYS A 187 6.10 -2.50 -10.98
CA CYS A 187 5.27 -2.21 -12.15
C CYS A 187 6.14 -1.73 -13.32
N LEU A 188 6.08 -2.43 -14.45
CA LEU A 188 6.74 -2.04 -15.69
C LEU A 188 5.78 -1.14 -16.50
N ALA A 189 5.94 0.17 -16.40
CA ALA A 189 5.08 1.17 -17.04
C ALA A 189 5.76 1.75 -18.29
N GLY A 190 5.78 0.98 -19.37
CA GLY A 190 6.52 1.34 -20.59
C GLY A 190 8.03 1.22 -20.42
N PHE A 191 8.47 0.19 -19.69
CA PHE A 191 9.88 -0.14 -19.50
C PHE A 191 10.41 -0.95 -20.70
N MET A 192 11.30 -0.36 -21.48
CA MET A 192 11.71 -0.87 -22.79
C MET A 192 12.97 -1.74 -22.74
N ARG A 193 13.21 -2.44 -21.62
CA ARG A 193 14.34 -3.37 -21.45
C ARG A 193 13.82 -4.74 -21.05
N ILE A 194 14.27 -5.78 -21.76
CA ILE A 194 14.06 -7.16 -21.34
C ILE A 194 14.92 -7.38 -20.10
N LEU A 195 14.33 -7.98 -19.05
CA LEU A 195 14.97 -8.32 -17.79
C LEU A 195 15.66 -9.69 -17.89
N SER A 196 16.59 -9.97 -16.98
CA SER A 196 17.32 -11.24 -16.91
C SER A 196 16.52 -12.29 -16.13
N GLY A 197 16.73 -13.58 -16.46
CA GLY A 197 16.07 -14.68 -15.77
C GLY A 197 16.23 -14.65 -14.24
N PRO A 198 17.44 -14.41 -13.67
CA PRO A 198 17.60 -14.28 -12.22
C PRO A 198 16.74 -13.19 -11.60
N PHE A 199 16.66 -12.01 -12.23
CA PHE A 199 15.83 -10.90 -11.74
C PHE A 199 14.34 -11.24 -11.78
N VAL A 200 13.88 -11.80 -12.91
CA VAL A 200 12.48 -12.22 -13.07
C VAL A 200 12.09 -13.30 -12.04
N ARG A 201 12.95 -14.28 -11.79
CA ARG A 201 12.70 -15.32 -10.77
C ARG A 201 12.60 -14.75 -9.36
N LYS A 202 13.46 -13.77 -9.01
CA LYS A 202 13.41 -13.12 -7.68
C LYS A 202 12.09 -12.39 -7.45
N TRP A 203 11.58 -11.72 -8.49
CA TRP A 203 10.33 -10.94 -8.44
C TRP A 203 9.12 -11.71 -8.99
N ASN A 204 9.20 -13.03 -9.10
CA ASN A 204 8.13 -13.87 -9.62
C ASN A 204 6.85 -13.72 -8.78
N GLY A 205 5.71 -13.50 -9.44
CA GLY A 205 4.43 -13.21 -8.77
C GLY A 205 4.34 -11.82 -8.12
N LYS A 206 5.39 -10.99 -8.21
CA LYS A 206 5.46 -9.64 -7.62
C LYS A 206 5.76 -8.55 -8.66
N MET A 207 5.89 -8.91 -9.93
CA MET A 207 6.19 -7.97 -11.01
C MET A 207 5.10 -8.00 -12.08
N LEU A 208 4.58 -6.82 -12.41
CA LEU A 208 3.45 -6.58 -13.30
C LEU A 208 3.92 -5.82 -14.53
N ASN A 209 3.40 -6.17 -15.70
CA ASN A 209 3.61 -5.43 -16.94
C ASN A 209 2.28 -5.15 -17.65
N ILE A 210 2.18 -3.98 -18.27
CA ILE A 210 1.10 -3.62 -19.18
C ILE A 210 1.58 -3.74 -20.62
N HIS A 211 0.86 -4.51 -21.43
CA HIS A 211 1.18 -4.75 -22.83
C HIS A 211 0.05 -4.26 -23.76
N PRO A 212 0.33 -3.51 -24.83
CA PRO A 212 -0.67 -2.87 -25.69
C PRO A 212 -1.30 -3.81 -26.75
N SER A 213 -1.63 -5.04 -26.35
CA SER A 213 -2.46 -5.96 -27.13
C SER A 213 -3.30 -6.88 -26.24
N LEU A 214 -4.19 -7.66 -26.86
CA LEU A 214 -4.81 -8.82 -26.22
C LEU A 214 -3.88 -10.03 -26.34
N LEU A 215 -3.02 -10.23 -25.34
CA LEU A 215 -2.20 -11.44 -25.25
C LEU A 215 -3.09 -12.70 -25.27
N PRO A 216 -2.66 -13.79 -25.93
CA PRO A 216 -1.31 -14.07 -26.42
C PRO A 216 -0.93 -13.45 -27.78
N SER A 217 -1.81 -12.69 -28.42
CA SER A 217 -1.56 -12.10 -29.74
C SER A 217 -0.63 -10.89 -29.67
N PHE A 218 0.18 -10.68 -30.71
CA PHE A 218 0.97 -9.46 -30.93
C PHE A 218 1.95 -9.12 -29.80
N LYS A 219 2.82 -10.09 -29.43
CA LYS A 219 3.90 -9.90 -28.45
C LYS A 219 4.99 -8.94 -28.97
N GLY A 220 5.81 -8.43 -28.06
CA GLY A 220 6.97 -7.61 -28.38
C GLY A 220 6.66 -6.11 -28.55
N SER A 221 7.68 -5.33 -28.88
CA SER A 221 7.64 -3.87 -28.77
C SER A 221 6.71 -3.14 -29.76
N ASN A 222 6.31 -3.81 -30.84
CA ASN A 222 5.64 -3.19 -31.98
C ASN A 222 4.18 -3.67 -32.14
N ALA A 223 3.49 -3.92 -31.02
CA ALA A 223 2.18 -4.56 -31.03
C ALA A 223 1.13 -3.81 -31.89
N HIS A 224 1.11 -2.47 -31.85
CA HIS A 224 0.16 -1.69 -32.66
C HIS A 224 0.39 -1.82 -34.17
N GLU A 225 1.65 -1.91 -34.60
CA GLU A 225 2.00 -2.13 -36.01
C GLU A 225 1.48 -3.51 -36.45
N GLN A 226 1.76 -4.54 -35.67
CA GLN A 226 1.29 -5.91 -35.95
C GLN A 226 -0.25 -6.00 -35.95
N VAL A 227 -0.93 -5.29 -35.05
CA VAL A 227 -2.40 -5.22 -35.01
C VAL A 227 -2.94 -4.64 -36.32
N LEU A 228 -2.39 -3.51 -36.78
CA LEU A 228 -2.85 -2.86 -38.00
C LEU A 228 -2.54 -3.71 -39.24
N GLU A 229 -1.34 -4.29 -39.31
CA GLU A 229 -0.92 -5.18 -40.41
C GLU A 229 -1.79 -6.44 -40.50
N SER A 230 -2.22 -6.99 -39.36
CA SER A 230 -3.07 -8.19 -39.32
C SER A 230 -4.53 -7.95 -39.76
N GLY A 231 -4.96 -6.69 -39.79
CA GLY A 231 -6.33 -6.32 -40.19
C GLY A 231 -7.42 -6.70 -39.18
N VAL A 232 -7.08 -7.00 -37.92
CA VAL A 232 -8.07 -7.29 -36.88
C VAL A 232 -8.94 -6.05 -36.58
N THR A 233 -10.21 -6.28 -36.23
CA THR A 233 -11.15 -5.21 -35.88
C THR A 233 -11.22 -4.94 -34.37
N VAL A 234 -10.60 -5.80 -33.56
CA VAL A 234 -10.53 -5.69 -32.11
C VAL A 234 -9.09 -5.97 -31.66
N THR A 235 -8.56 -5.10 -30.82
CA THR A 235 -7.32 -5.27 -30.07
C THR A 235 -7.59 -4.94 -28.61
N GLY A 236 -6.59 -4.54 -27.83
CA GLY A 236 -6.77 -4.15 -26.44
C GLY A 236 -5.45 -3.93 -25.74
N CYS A 237 -5.47 -4.04 -24.42
CA CYS A 237 -4.29 -4.12 -23.58
C CYS A 237 -4.43 -5.23 -22.54
N THR A 238 -3.31 -5.69 -22.01
CA THR A 238 -3.23 -6.80 -21.06
C THR A 238 -2.29 -6.45 -19.92
N VAL A 239 -2.76 -6.59 -18.67
CA VAL A 239 -1.87 -6.62 -17.49
C VAL A 239 -1.58 -8.06 -17.15
N HIS A 240 -0.31 -8.40 -16.98
CA HIS A 240 0.11 -9.76 -16.65
C HIS A 240 1.27 -9.77 -15.65
N PHE A 241 1.44 -10.88 -14.94
CA PHE A 241 2.67 -11.16 -14.22
C PHE A 241 3.82 -11.31 -15.20
N VAL A 242 5.01 -10.79 -14.88
CA VAL A 242 6.19 -10.96 -15.72
C VAL A 242 6.78 -12.36 -15.55
N ALA A 243 7.11 -13.00 -16.67
CA ALA A 243 7.80 -14.29 -16.75
C ALA A 243 9.10 -14.15 -17.56
N GLU A 244 9.95 -15.18 -17.56
CA GLU A 244 11.23 -15.13 -18.30
C GLU A 244 11.01 -15.02 -19.81
N ASP A 245 10.00 -15.73 -20.32
CA ASP A 245 9.52 -15.57 -21.68
C ASP A 245 8.75 -14.26 -21.81
N VAL A 246 9.16 -13.44 -22.78
CA VAL A 246 8.60 -12.11 -23.03
C VAL A 246 7.11 -12.22 -23.34
N ASP A 247 6.32 -11.38 -22.66
CA ASP A 247 4.87 -11.26 -22.80
C ASP A 247 4.14 -12.63 -22.74
N ALA A 248 4.61 -13.53 -21.88
CA ALA A 248 4.09 -14.89 -21.75
C ALA A 248 3.64 -15.26 -20.32
N GLY A 249 3.78 -14.33 -19.37
CA GLY A 249 3.36 -14.60 -18.00
C GLY A 249 1.84 -14.57 -17.83
N GLN A 250 1.39 -14.97 -16.64
CA GLN A 250 -0.03 -15.17 -16.38
C GLN A 250 -0.81 -13.85 -16.41
N ILE A 251 -1.89 -13.86 -17.20
CA ILE A 251 -2.78 -12.71 -17.37
C ILE A 251 -3.55 -12.44 -16.08
N ILE A 252 -3.65 -11.17 -15.71
CA ILE A 252 -4.42 -10.68 -14.56
C ILE A 252 -5.73 -10.06 -15.04
N LEU A 253 -5.63 -9.08 -15.95
CA LEU A 253 -6.77 -8.42 -16.57
C LEU A 253 -6.49 -8.11 -18.05
N GLN A 254 -7.55 -8.01 -18.84
CA GLN A 254 -7.52 -7.54 -20.23
C GLN A 254 -8.68 -6.58 -20.48
N GLU A 255 -8.48 -5.63 -21.40
CA GLU A 255 -9.54 -4.75 -21.87
C GLU A 255 -9.48 -4.66 -23.39
N ALA A 256 -10.60 -4.94 -24.05
CA ALA A 256 -10.72 -4.89 -25.49
C ALA A 256 -11.00 -3.46 -26.00
N VAL A 257 -10.38 -3.12 -27.12
CA VAL A 257 -10.48 -1.80 -27.78
C VAL A 257 -10.73 -2.00 -29.28
N PRO A 258 -11.71 -1.32 -29.88
CA PRO A 258 -11.96 -1.45 -31.31
C PRO A 258 -10.86 -0.79 -32.14
N VAL A 259 -10.50 -1.46 -33.24
CA VAL A 259 -9.67 -0.89 -34.31
C VAL A 259 -10.62 -0.28 -35.35
N LYS A 260 -10.48 1.03 -35.58
CA LYS A 260 -11.30 1.76 -36.54
C LYS A 260 -10.67 1.70 -37.92
N ARG A 261 -11.51 1.74 -38.96
CA ARG A 261 -11.02 1.91 -40.33
C ARG A 261 -10.22 3.20 -40.43
N GLY A 262 -9.02 3.12 -41.01
CA GLY A 262 -8.10 4.25 -41.15
C GLY A 262 -7.30 4.60 -39.90
N ASP A 263 -7.31 3.75 -38.86
CA ASP A 263 -6.41 3.94 -37.73
C ASP A 263 -4.94 3.91 -38.17
N THR A 264 -4.16 4.77 -37.53
CA THR A 264 -2.69 4.76 -37.56
C THR A 264 -2.17 4.24 -36.22
N VAL A 265 -0.87 3.95 -36.13
CA VAL A 265 -0.24 3.58 -34.85
C VAL A 265 -0.51 4.64 -33.78
N ALA A 266 -0.47 5.93 -34.14
CA ALA A 266 -0.73 7.02 -33.22
C ALA A 266 -2.17 7.01 -32.68
N THR A 267 -3.17 6.99 -33.57
CA THR A 267 -4.59 7.04 -33.18
C THR A 267 -5.04 5.79 -32.44
N LEU A 268 -4.50 4.61 -32.82
CA LEU A 268 -4.75 3.37 -32.11
C LEU A 268 -4.08 3.37 -30.73
N SER A 269 -2.81 3.79 -30.64
CA SER A 269 -2.07 3.85 -29.38
C SER A 269 -2.73 4.78 -28.37
N GLU A 270 -3.20 5.96 -28.80
CA GLU A 270 -3.95 6.87 -27.93
C GLU A 270 -5.21 6.22 -27.36
N ARG A 271 -5.95 5.47 -28.20
CA ARG A 271 -7.16 4.78 -27.75
C ARG A 271 -6.87 3.64 -26.79
N VAL A 272 -5.84 2.85 -27.08
CA VAL A 272 -5.41 1.73 -26.20
C VAL A 272 -4.88 2.27 -24.88
N LYS A 273 -4.13 3.37 -24.86
CA LYS A 273 -3.66 4.03 -23.62
C LYS A 273 -4.80 4.37 -22.66
N LEU A 274 -5.96 4.79 -23.16
CA LEU A 274 -7.11 5.05 -22.28
C LEU A 274 -7.58 3.78 -21.55
N ALA A 275 -7.52 2.62 -22.21
CA ALA A 275 -7.80 1.33 -21.58
C ALA A 275 -6.68 0.95 -20.60
N GLU A 276 -5.42 1.14 -20.96
CA GLU A 276 -4.28 0.88 -20.06
C GLU A 276 -4.37 1.69 -18.75
N HIS A 277 -4.79 2.95 -18.83
CA HIS A 277 -4.95 3.85 -17.68
C HIS A 277 -6.03 3.40 -16.71
N ARG A 278 -7.01 2.61 -17.16
CA ARG A 278 -8.00 1.96 -16.28
C ARG A 278 -7.49 0.62 -15.78
N LEU A 279 -6.97 -0.20 -16.70
CA LEU A 279 -6.66 -1.59 -16.45
C LEU A 279 -5.46 -1.77 -15.52
N PHE A 280 -4.41 -0.97 -15.69
CA PHE A 280 -3.17 -1.14 -14.94
C PHE A 280 -3.32 -0.79 -13.46
N PRO A 281 -3.94 0.35 -13.08
CA PRO A 281 -4.24 0.60 -11.67
C PRO A 281 -5.19 -0.42 -11.05
N ALA A 282 -6.22 -0.87 -11.78
CA ALA A 282 -7.13 -1.89 -11.29
C ALA A 282 -6.41 -3.22 -10.99
N ALA A 283 -5.52 -3.66 -11.88
CA ALA A 283 -4.72 -4.86 -11.66
C ALA A 283 -3.74 -4.71 -10.49
N LEU A 284 -3.08 -3.55 -10.36
CA LEU A 284 -2.21 -3.27 -9.21
C LEU A 284 -3.00 -3.36 -7.91
N GLN A 285 -4.20 -2.77 -7.86
CA GLN A 285 -5.05 -2.78 -6.68
C GLN A 285 -5.45 -4.21 -6.27
N LEU A 286 -5.82 -5.07 -7.22
CA LEU A 286 -6.14 -6.48 -6.97
C LEU A 286 -4.96 -7.25 -6.38
N VAL A 287 -3.76 -7.04 -6.92
CA VAL A 287 -2.54 -7.71 -6.45
C VAL A 287 -2.12 -7.17 -5.08
N ALA A 288 -2.17 -5.84 -4.88
CA ALA A 288 -1.81 -5.20 -3.63
C ALA A 288 -2.76 -5.53 -2.47
N ARG A 289 -4.06 -5.71 -2.75
CA ARG A 289 -5.05 -6.20 -1.76
C ARG A 289 -4.88 -7.68 -1.42
N GLY A 290 -4.16 -8.44 -2.26
CA GLY A 290 -4.07 -9.90 -2.15
C GLY A 290 -5.27 -10.65 -2.73
N SER A 291 -6.20 -9.96 -3.40
CA SER A 291 -7.35 -10.59 -4.08
C SER A 291 -6.90 -11.43 -5.29
N VAL A 292 -5.78 -11.06 -5.91
CA VAL A 292 -5.15 -11.81 -7.01
C VAL A 292 -3.68 -12.07 -6.71
N GLN A 293 -3.25 -13.32 -6.87
CA GLN A 293 -1.86 -13.72 -6.71
C GLN A 293 -1.46 -14.77 -7.76
N LEU A 294 -0.16 -14.96 -7.98
CA LEU A 294 0.33 -16.10 -8.75
C LEU A 294 0.29 -17.34 -7.85
N GLY A 295 -0.53 -18.33 -8.20
CA GLY A 295 -0.66 -19.58 -7.44
C GLY A 295 0.56 -20.49 -7.60
N GLU A 296 0.72 -21.43 -6.65
CA GLU A 296 1.83 -22.41 -6.66
C GLU A 296 1.86 -23.29 -7.92
N ASN A 297 0.70 -23.49 -8.54
CA ASN A 297 0.56 -24.21 -9.82
C ASN A 297 0.95 -23.36 -11.04
N GLY A 298 1.48 -22.15 -10.85
CA GLY A 298 1.89 -21.23 -11.90
C GLY A 298 0.74 -20.55 -12.65
N LYS A 299 -0.49 -20.58 -12.13
CA LYS A 299 -1.67 -19.91 -12.71
C LYS A 299 -2.13 -18.74 -11.83
N THR A 300 -2.78 -17.75 -12.44
CA THR A 300 -3.45 -16.68 -11.67
C THR A 300 -4.50 -17.28 -10.74
N CYS A 301 -4.41 -16.96 -9.45
CA CYS A 301 -5.33 -17.40 -8.41
C CYS A 301 -6.12 -16.19 -7.90
N TRP A 302 -7.45 -16.30 -7.94
CA TRP A 302 -8.37 -15.33 -7.34
C TRP A 302 -8.75 -15.82 -5.95
N VAL A 303 -8.31 -15.10 -4.93
CA VAL A 303 -8.62 -15.41 -3.54
C VAL A 303 -10.08 -15.02 -3.30
N LYS A 304 -10.91 -15.99 -2.91
CA LYS A 304 -12.30 -15.70 -2.54
C LYS A 304 -12.29 -14.91 -1.24
N GLU A 305 -12.96 -13.77 -1.22
CA GLU A 305 -13.30 -13.08 0.02
C GLU A 305 -14.34 -13.95 0.75
N GLU A 306 -14.03 -14.37 1.99
CA GLU A 306 -14.95 -15.05 2.91
C GLU A 306 -15.92 -14.07 3.57
#